data_AF-A0A929D7M8-F1
#
_entry.id   AF-A0A929D7M8-F1
#
_cell.length_a   1.000
_cell.length_b   1.000
_cell.length_c   1.000
_cell.angle_alpha   90.00
_cell.angle_beta   90.00
_cell.angle_gamma   90.00
#
_symmetry.space_group_name_H-M   'P 1'
#
loop_
_entity.id
_entity.type
_entity.pdbx_description
1 polymer ?
#
loop_
_entity_poly.entity_id
_entity_poly.type
_entity_poly.pdbx_seq_one_letter_code
_entity_poly.pdbx_strand_id
1 'polypeptide(L)'
;MATIFEAANFHFTPPPQLAWARRVLIKPNASSALPYPVTTSPDLLQEVVSGIRRVTDAEILIADSTPSGAPIYPIYETLKYAFNRVLLLDVKDSIFLEMENPLDLFHATSTFWVPNLVLRSDFLISVAPFHVRRGSGRFSIANLLGLL
;
A
#
# COMPACT_ATOMS: atom_id res chain seq x y z
N MET A 1 6.04 10.04 -20.21
CA MET A 1 7.43 9.92 -19.72
C MET A 1 7.34 9.54 -18.24
N ALA A 2 7.85 8.39 -17.83
CA ALA A 2 7.80 8.00 -16.41
C ALA A 2 8.94 8.73 -15.68
N THR A 3 8.61 9.51 -14.66
CA THR A 3 9.62 10.20 -13.85
C THR A 3 10.17 9.23 -12.82
N ILE A 4 11.48 9.00 -12.85
CA ILE A 4 12.19 8.20 -11.85
C ILE A 4 12.86 9.18 -10.90
N PHE A 5 12.60 9.02 -9.60
CA PHE A 5 13.24 9.81 -8.55
C PHE A 5 14.15 8.91 -7.73
N GLU A 6 15.31 9.45 -7.33
CA GLU A 6 16.04 8.90 -6.20
C GLU A 6 15.15 8.99 -4.96
N ALA A 7 15.13 7.93 -4.13
CA ALA A 7 14.25 7.88 -2.97
C ALA A 7 14.49 9.06 -2.00
N ALA A 8 15.74 9.51 -1.86
CA ALA A 8 16.11 10.66 -1.03
C ALA A 8 15.55 12.00 -1.54
N ASN A 9 15.21 12.08 -2.83
CA ASN A 9 14.69 13.28 -3.48
C ASN A 9 13.19 13.20 -3.74
N PHE A 10 12.54 12.11 -3.31
CA PHE A 10 11.11 11.96 -3.47
C PHE A 10 10.38 12.90 -2.51
N HIS A 11 9.47 13.70 -3.07
CA HIS A 11 8.55 14.54 -2.32
C HIS A 11 7.14 14.15 -2.66
N PHE A 12 6.34 13.83 -1.64
CA PHE A 12 4.95 13.47 -1.87
C PHE A 12 4.10 14.74 -2.04
N THR A 13 3.61 14.94 -3.28
CA THR A 13 2.63 15.99 -3.58
C THR A 13 1.23 15.39 -3.51
N PRO A 14 0.45 15.66 -2.46
CA PRO A 14 -0.87 15.10 -2.31
C PRO A 14 -1.80 15.62 -3.42
N PRO A 15 -2.59 14.74 -4.06
CA PRO A 15 -3.60 15.19 -5.03
C PRO A 15 -4.72 15.96 -4.30
N PRO A 16 -5.36 16.97 -4.93
CA PRO A 16 -6.37 17.81 -4.26
C PRO A 16 -7.54 17.03 -3.63
N GLN A 17 -7.94 15.93 -4.24
CA GLN A 17 -9.02 15.05 -3.77
C GLN A 17 -8.72 14.44 -2.39
N LEU A 18 -7.44 14.31 -2.02
CA LEU A 18 -7.02 13.77 -0.73
C LEU A 18 -7.46 14.67 0.43
N ALA A 19 -7.64 15.98 0.21
CA ALA A 19 -8.08 16.91 1.24
C ALA A 19 -9.48 16.57 1.80
N TRP A 20 -10.27 15.78 1.06
CA TRP A 20 -11.65 15.43 1.41
C TRP A 20 -11.75 14.01 1.97
N ALA A 21 -10.64 13.25 1.94
CA ALA A 21 -10.60 11.89 2.46
C ALA A 21 -10.82 11.90 3.97
N ARG A 22 -11.69 11.00 4.45
CA ARG A 22 -11.85 10.68 5.87
C ARG A 22 -10.94 9.53 6.27
N ARG A 23 -10.64 8.64 5.33
CA ARG A 23 -9.72 7.51 5.52
C ARG A 23 -8.83 7.30 4.30
N VAL A 24 -7.53 7.21 4.55
CA VAL A 24 -6.50 6.92 3.55
C VAL A 24 -5.82 5.60 3.90
N LEU A 25 -5.87 4.65 2.97
CA LEU A 25 -5.14 3.40 3.05
C LEU A 25 -3.84 3.52 2.26
N ILE A 26 -2.72 3.26 2.92
CA ILE A 26 -1.40 3.15 2.31
C ILE A 26 -1.04 1.67 2.23
N LYS A 27 -0.72 1.21 1.02
CA LYS A 27 -0.19 -0.13 0.77
C LYS A 27 1.32 -0.06 0.53
N PRO A 28 2.17 -0.37 1.53
CA PRO A 28 3.61 -0.50 1.32
C PRO A 28 3.92 -1.79 0.57
N ASN A 29 5.17 -2.01 0.17
CA ASN A 29 5.72 -3.33 -0.09
C ASN A 29 6.48 -3.77 1.17
N ALA A 30 5.81 -4.55 2.01
CA ALA A 30 6.33 -5.09 3.27
C ALA A 30 6.13 -6.62 3.34
N SER A 31 6.22 -7.29 2.19
CA SER A 31 6.05 -8.75 2.08
C SER A 31 7.21 -9.58 2.68
N SER A 32 8.28 -8.93 3.15
CA SER A 32 9.44 -9.55 3.79
C SER A 32 10.09 -8.62 4.81
N ALA A 33 10.93 -9.15 5.70
CA ALA A 33 11.67 -8.35 6.69
C ALA A 33 12.97 -7.70 6.16
N LEU A 34 13.30 -7.90 4.88
CA LEU A 34 14.50 -7.29 4.28
C LEU A 34 14.28 -5.79 4.11
N PRO A 35 15.25 -4.92 4.46
CA PRO A 35 15.07 -3.49 4.37
C PRO A 35 15.04 -3.00 2.90
N TYR A 36 14.77 -1.72 2.72
CA TYR A 36 14.95 -1.03 1.45
C TYR A 36 16.31 -1.34 0.80
N PRO A 37 16.39 -1.58 -0.53
CA PRO A 37 15.35 -1.39 -1.53
C PRO A 37 14.44 -2.61 -1.79
N VAL A 38 14.52 -3.66 -0.97
CA VAL A 38 13.64 -4.84 -1.15
C VAL A 38 12.21 -4.51 -0.77
N THR A 39 12.05 -3.74 0.31
CA THR A 39 10.77 -3.26 0.84
C THR A 39 10.70 -1.74 0.84
N THR A 40 9.51 -1.19 1.06
CA THR A 40 9.33 0.25 1.19
C THR A 40 10.07 0.77 2.43
N SER A 41 10.87 1.83 2.29
CA SER A 41 11.57 2.40 3.44
C SER A 41 10.60 3.09 4.41
N PRO A 42 10.91 3.12 5.72
CA PRO A 42 10.14 3.90 6.68
C PRO A 42 10.18 5.40 6.34
N ASP A 43 11.31 5.93 5.86
CA ASP A 43 11.43 7.35 5.50
C ASP A 43 10.49 7.74 4.34
N LEU A 44 10.36 6.86 3.33
CA LEU A 44 9.46 7.09 2.22
C LEU A 44 8.00 7.08 2.67
N LEU A 45 7.62 6.15 3.55
CA LEU A 45 6.28 6.13 4.15
C LEU A 45 6.05 7.37 5.02
N GLN A 46 7.04 7.81 5.78
CA GLN A 46 6.94 9.02 6.59
C GLN A 46 6.71 10.25 5.71
N GLU A 47 7.36 10.36 4.54
CA GLU A 47 7.11 11.46 3.60
C GLU A 47 5.69 11.45 3.06
N VAL A 48 5.15 10.26 2.72
CA VAL A 48 3.75 10.12 2.29
C VAL A 48 2.78 10.49 3.42
N VAL A 49 3.00 9.96 4.63
CA VAL A 49 2.18 10.27 5.83
C VAL A 49 2.20 11.77 6.11
N SER A 50 3.38 12.39 6.11
CA SER A 50 3.53 13.83 6.32
C SER A 50 2.79 14.63 5.25
N GLY A 51 2.88 14.23 3.98
CA GLY A 51 2.18 14.93 2.90
C GLY A 51 0.67 14.76 2.92
N ILE A 52 0.14 13.61 3.34
CA ILE A 52 -1.30 13.45 3.64
C ILE A 52 -1.71 14.43 4.75
N ARG A 53 -0.94 14.48 5.85
CA ARG A 53 -1.22 15.33 7.01
C ARG A 53 -1.16 16.83 6.72
N ARG A 54 -0.45 17.26 5.68
CA ARG A 54 -0.44 18.66 5.22
C ARG A 54 -1.81 19.12 4.69
N VAL A 55 -2.68 18.18 4.26
CA VAL A 55 -3.93 18.53 3.56
C VAL A 55 -5.18 17.94 4.19
N THR A 56 -5.08 16.95 5.07
CA THR A 56 -6.23 16.34 5.74
C THR A 56 -5.88 15.77 7.13
N ASP A 57 -6.88 15.72 8.01
CA ASP A 57 -6.84 15.03 9.29
C ASP A 57 -7.34 13.57 9.21
N ALA A 58 -7.48 13.01 8.00
CA ALA A 58 -7.93 11.65 7.74
C ALA A 58 -7.33 10.58 8.67
N GLU A 59 -8.09 9.52 8.94
CA GLU A 59 -7.54 8.29 9.48
C GLU A 59 -6.56 7.69 8.44
N ILE A 60 -5.32 7.42 8.86
CA ILE A 60 -4.32 6.81 7.99
C ILE A 60 -4.12 5.38 8.43
N LEU A 61 -4.34 4.45 7.51
CA LEU A 61 -4.10 3.02 7.67
C LEU A 61 -2.90 2.64 6.82
N ILE A 62 -2.00 1.83 7.34
CA ILE A 62 -0.98 1.11 6.57
C ILE A 62 -1.34 -0.37 6.66
N ALA A 63 -1.57 -1.02 5.52
CA ALA A 63 -1.90 -2.44 5.52
C ALA A 63 -1.20 -3.18 4.38
N ASP A 64 -0.70 -4.37 4.68
CA ASP A 64 -0.10 -5.32 3.75
C ASP A 64 -0.31 -6.75 4.29
N SER A 65 0.14 -7.75 3.54
CA SER A 65 0.04 -9.17 3.84
C SER A 65 1.38 -9.86 3.65
N THR A 66 1.55 -11.03 4.26
CA THR A 66 2.70 -11.88 3.99
C THR A 66 2.35 -12.95 2.94
N PRO A 67 3.31 -13.37 2.09
CA PRO A 67 3.05 -14.44 1.11
C PRO A 67 2.64 -15.78 1.71
N SER A 68 2.99 -16.04 2.97
CA SER A 68 2.65 -17.26 3.69
C SER A 68 1.30 -17.19 4.42
N GLY A 69 0.65 -16.02 4.46
CA GLY A 69 -0.52 -15.78 5.32
C GLY A 69 -0.19 -15.74 6.81
N ALA A 70 1.09 -15.67 7.18
CA ALA A 70 1.52 -15.42 8.55
C ALA A 70 1.26 -13.95 8.95
N PRO A 71 1.16 -13.63 10.24
CA PRO A 71 0.98 -12.26 10.71
C PRO A 71 2.08 -11.32 10.19
N ILE A 72 1.71 -10.12 9.75
CA ILE A 72 2.65 -9.14 9.21
C ILE A 72 3.38 -8.32 10.29
N TYR A 73 2.82 -8.22 11.50
CA TYR A 73 3.35 -7.37 12.57
C TYR A 73 4.86 -7.56 12.87
N PRO A 74 5.42 -8.80 12.90
CA PRO A 74 6.87 -8.99 13.08
C PRO A 74 7.72 -8.37 11.95
N ILE A 75 7.19 -8.29 10.73
CA ILE A 75 7.84 -7.62 9.61
C ILE A 75 7.82 -6.11 9.83
N TYR A 76 6.68 -5.53 10.21
CA TYR A 76 6.59 -4.10 10.53
C TYR A 76 7.55 -3.70 11.65
N GLU A 77 7.68 -4.51 12.70
CA GLU A 77 8.65 -4.31 13.78
C GLU A 77 10.08 -4.32 13.25
N THR A 78 10.44 -5.33 12.45
CA THR A 78 11.79 -5.46 11.88
C THR A 78 12.13 -4.31 10.92
N LEU A 79 11.15 -3.86 10.13
CA LEU A 79 11.29 -2.70 9.23
C LEU A 79 11.19 -1.35 9.95
N LYS A 80 10.96 -1.36 11.27
CA LYS A 80 10.81 -0.18 12.13
C LYS A 80 9.70 0.76 11.66
N TYR A 81 8.59 0.19 11.20
CA TYR A 81 7.41 0.96 10.86
C TYR A 81 6.76 1.49 12.14
N ALA A 82 6.91 2.77 12.39
CA ALA A 82 6.35 3.47 13.53
C ALA A 82 6.04 4.91 13.10
N PHE A 83 4.76 5.22 12.97
CA PHE A 83 4.30 6.52 12.46
C PHE A 83 3.24 7.10 13.38
N ASN A 84 3.33 8.42 13.64
CA ASN A 84 2.41 9.09 14.54
C ASN A 84 0.97 9.15 13.96
N ARG A 85 -0.04 8.79 14.76
CA ARG A 85 -1.46 8.78 14.36
C ARG A 85 -1.71 7.96 13.07
N VAL A 86 -1.09 6.79 12.97
CA VAL A 86 -1.28 5.82 11.87
C VAL A 86 -1.56 4.45 12.47
N LEU A 87 -2.52 3.71 11.92
CA LEU A 87 -2.78 2.32 12.30
C LEU A 87 -2.08 1.38 11.33
N LEU A 88 -1.26 0.48 11.85
CA LEU A 88 -0.68 -0.63 11.10
C LEU A 88 -1.61 -1.84 11.21
N LEU A 89 -2.05 -2.38 10.08
CA LEU A 89 -3.04 -3.45 10.03
C LEU A 89 -2.55 -4.62 9.19
N ASP A 90 -2.86 -5.84 9.64
CA ASP A 90 -2.72 -7.02 8.80
C ASP A 90 -3.96 -7.19 7.91
N VAL A 91 -3.75 -7.32 6.61
CA VAL A 91 -4.82 -7.60 5.64
C VAL A 91 -5.48 -8.95 5.94
N LYS A 92 -4.76 -9.89 6.52
CA LYS A 92 -5.29 -11.19 6.96
C LYS A 92 -6.42 -11.04 7.98
N ASP A 93 -6.42 -9.96 8.77
CA ASP A 93 -7.44 -9.68 9.78
C ASP A 93 -8.67 -8.95 9.17
N SER A 94 -8.65 -8.65 7.87
CA SER A 94 -9.78 -8.07 7.16
C SER A 94 -10.83 -9.12 6.80
N ILE A 95 -12.09 -8.70 6.83
CA ILE A 95 -13.16 -9.40 6.10
C ILE A 95 -12.89 -9.20 4.60
N PHE A 96 -12.98 -10.28 3.84
CA PHE A 96 -12.96 -10.24 2.38
C PHE A 96 -14.38 -10.33 1.84
N LEU A 97 -14.65 -9.51 0.84
CA LEU A 97 -15.92 -9.47 0.14
C LEU A 97 -15.69 -9.90 -1.30
N GLU A 98 -16.50 -10.84 -1.76
CA GLU A 98 -16.56 -11.19 -3.18
C GLU A 98 -17.26 -10.06 -3.94
N MET A 99 -16.64 -9.62 -5.03
CA MET A 99 -17.08 -8.51 -5.85
C MET A 99 -17.22 -8.97 -7.30
N GLU A 100 -18.24 -8.49 -7.99
CA GLU A 100 -18.34 -8.66 -9.43
C GLU A 100 -17.22 -7.90 -10.13
N ASN A 101 -16.71 -8.50 -11.20
CA ASN A 101 -15.74 -7.83 -12.05
C ASN A 101 -16.42 -6.67 -12.78
N PRO A 102 -15.99 -5.41 -12.61
CA PRO A 102 -16.65 -4.27 -13.22
C PRO A 102 -16.39 -4.17 -14.73
N LEU A 103 -15.56 -5.04 -15.30
CA LEU A 103 -15.29 -5.09 -16.73
C LEU A 103 -16.41 -5.83 -17.46
N ASP A 104 -16.92 -5.22 -18.54
CA ASP A 104 -17.93 -5.83 -19.42
C ASP A 104 -17.44 -7.14 -20.07
N LEU A 105 -16.12 -7.28 -20.25
CA LEU A 105 -15.46 -8.49 -20.73
C LEU A 105 -14.28 -8.82 -19.83
N PHE A 106 -14.29 -10.02 -19.24
CA PHE A 106 -13.21 -10.51 -18.39
C PHE A 106 -12.55 -11.76 -18.99
N HIS A 107 -11.22 -11.83 -18.88
CA HIS A 107 -10.42 -12.93 -19.44
C HIS A 107 -10.02 -14.00 -18.43
N ALA A 108 -10.11 -13.71 -17.12
CA ALA A 108 -9.66 -14.61 -16.06
C ALA A 108 -10.80 -15.04 -15.12
N THR A 109 -11.54 -14.09 -14.55
CA THR A 109 -12.59 -14.36 -13.57
C THR A 109 -13.72 -13.34 -13.63
N SER A 110 -14.94 -13.78 -13.37
CA SER A 110 -16.15 -12.95 -13.27
C SER A 110 -16.30 -12.27 -11.92
N THR A 111 -15.64 -12.79 -10.87
CA THR A 111 -15.63 -12.22 -9.51
C THR A 111 -14.22 -12.19 -8.95
N PHE A 112 -13.98 -11.33 -7.97
CA PHE A 112 -12.72 -11.29 -7.23
C PHE A 112 -12.95 -10.89 -5.78
N TRP A 113 -12.02 -11.25 -4.90
CA TRP A 113 -12.10 -10.92 -3.48
C TRP A 113 -11.35 -9.65 -3.15
N VAL A 114 -12.01 -8.74 -2.42
CA VAL A 114 -11.41 -7.48 -1.95
C VAL A 114 -11.46 -7.41 -0.43
N PRO A 115 -10.35 -7.06 0.25
CA PRO A 115 -10.41 -6.78 1.67
C PRO A 115 -11.25 -5.52 1.91
N ASN A 116 -12.21 -5.61 2.83
CA ASN A 116 -13.11 -4.51 3.22
C ASN A 116 -12.34 -3.23 3.66
N LEU A 117 -11.08 -3.35 4.06
CA LEU A 117 -10.17 -2.21 4.26
C LEU A 117 -10.09 -1.28 3.03
N VAL A 118 -10.00 -1.85 1.83
CA VAL A 118 -9.97 -1.10 0.57
C VAL A 118 -11.31 -0.42 0.33
N LEU A 119 -12.41 -1.14 0.50
CA LEU A 119 -13.77 -0.63 0.25
C LEU A 119 -14.20 0.46 1.23
N ARG A 120 -13.65 0.47 2.44
CA ARG A 120 -13.93 1.48 3.47
C ARG A 120 -13.00 2.68 3.44
N SER A 121 -12.04 2.72 2.52
CA SER A 121 -11.08 3.82 2.40
C SER A 121 -11.48 4.72 1.24
N ASP A 122 -11.42 6.03 1.45
CA ASP A 122 -11.73 7.02 0.40
C ASP A 122 -10.57 7.12 -0.61
N PHE A 123 -9.35 6.81 -0.16
CA PHE A 123 -8.13 6.84 -0.94
C PHE A 123 -7.25 5.63 -0.68
N LEU A 124 -6.74 5.01 -1.75
CA LEU A 124 -5.69 3.99 -1.70
C LEU A 124 -4.41 4.53 -2.36
N ILE A 125 -3.31 4.53 -1.61
CA ILE A 125 -1.98 4.92 -2.09
C ILE A 125 -1.07 3.70 -2.04
N SER A 126 -0.68 3.16 -3.18
CA SER A 126 0.32 2.08 -3.27
C SER A 126 1.73 2.66 -3.34
N VAL A 127 2.61 2.24 -2.44
CA VAL A 127 4.00 2.71 -2.33
C VAL A 127 4.92 1.50 -2.44
N ALA A 128 5.61 1.35 -3.58
CA ALA A 128 6.50 0.24 -3.86
C ALA A 128 7.86 0.73 -4.39
N PRO A 129 8.99 0.16 -3.91
CA PRO A 129 10.29 0.41 -4.53
C PRO A 129 10.36 -0.28 -5.90
N PHE A 130 10.92 0.42 -6.88
CA PHE A 130 11.27 -0.21 -8.15
C PHE A 130 12.48 -1.13 -7.94
N HIS A 131 12.34 -2.42 -8.22
CA HIS A 131 13.43 -3.36 -8.15
C HIS A 131 13.33 -4.43 -9.24
N VAL A 132 14.48 -4.84 -9.77
CA VAL A 132 14.57 -5.92 -10.77
C VAL A 132 14.89 -7.22 -10.05
N ARG A 133 14.04 -8.23 -10.20
CA ARG A 133 14.25 -9.58 -9.66
C ARG A 133 14.26 -10.58 -10.82
N ARG A 134 15.39 -11.29 -10.99
CA ARG A 134 15.56 -12.31 -12.05
C ARG A 134 15.22 -11.79 -13.46
N GLY A 135 15.67 -10.57 -13.78
CA GLY A 135 15.40 -9.93 -15.07
C GLY A 135 13.98 -9.36 -15.25
N SER A 136 13.12 -9.48 -14.24
CA SER A 136 11.76 -8.91 -14.26
C SER A 136 11.68 -7.69 -13.33
N GLY A 137 11.26 -6.54 -13.88
CA GLY A 137 10.95 -5.35 -13.10
C GLY A 137 9.69 -5.56 -12.27
N ARG A 138 9.79 -5.37 -10.96
CA ARG A 138 8.64 -5.39 -10.04
C ARG A 138 8.18 -3.96 -9.78
N PHE A 139 6.94 -3.69 -10.15
CA PHE A 139 6.27 -2.37 -10.07
C PHE A 139 5.10 -2.40 -9.07
N SER A 140 4.21 -1.40 -9.16
CA SER A 140 2.99 -1.24 -8.38
C SER A 140 1.97 -2.37 -8.53
N ILE A 141 1.85 -3.01 -9.70
CA ILE A 141 0.88 -4.10 -9.92
C ILE A 141 1.18 -5.30 -9.00
N ALA A 142 2.46 -5.64 -8.82
CA ALA A 142 2.88 -6.69 -7.88
C ALA A 142 2.70 -6.26 -6.41
N ASN A 143 2.41 -4.98 -6.15
CA ASN A 143 2.15 -4.41 -4.84
C ASN A 143 0.66 -4.11 -4.61
N LEU A 144 -0.24 -4.65 -5.44
CA LEU A 144 -1.66 -4.55 -5.18
C LEU A 144 -2.03 -5.37 -3.93
N LEU A 145 -2.93 -4.83 -3.12
CA LEU A 145 -3.68 -5.64 -2.17
C LEU A 145 -4.56 -6.56 -3.01
N GLY A 146 -4.29 -7.86 -2.93
CA GLY A 146 -4.76 -8.85 -3.89
C GLY A 146 -6.24 -8.70 -4.25
N LEU A 147 -6.47 -8.66 -5.57
CA LEU A 147 -7.62 -9.26 -6.21
C LEU A 147 -7.28 -10.75 -6.30
N LEU A 148 -7.67 -11.55 -5.30
CA LEU A 148 -7.62 -13.01 -5.42
C LEU A 148 -8.84 -13.49 -6.22
#